data_AF-A0A6I7WXE6-F1
#
_entry.id   AF-A0A6I7WXE6-F1
#
_cell.length_a   1.000
_cell.length_b   1.000
_cell.length_c   1.000
_cell.angle_alpha   90.00
_cell.angle_beta   90.00
_cell.angle_gamma   90.00
#
_symmetry.space_group_name_H-M   'P 1'
#
loop_
_entity.id
_entity.type
_entity.pdbx_description
1 polymer ?
#
loop_
_entity_poly.entity_id
_entity_poly.type
_entity_poly.pdbx_seq_one_letter_code
_entity_poly.pdbx_strand_id
1 'polypeptide(L)'
;MNSPKLLVYSSLFPSKERPNAGVFIRERMFRVGEKIPIIVVVSPVPWFPLQGFIRYWRPHFRPQPDKYECQQGVDVYFPRFTPVFYVVMQRFSERFSKSEVG
;
A
#
# COMPACT_ATOMS: atom_id res chain seq x y z
N MET A 1 31.60 9.27 6.28
CA MET A 1 30.52 9.86 7.10
C MET A 1 29.21 9.19 6.70
N ASN A 2 28.51 8.53 7.64
CA ASN A 2 27.21 7.93 7.36
C ASN A 2 26.13 9.02 7.34
N SER A 3 25.81 9.53 6.15
CA SER A 3 24.65 10.40 5.99
C SER A 3 23.36 9.59 6.22
N PRO A 4 22.37 10.12 6.95
CA PRO A 4 21.11 9.43 7.19
C PRO A 4 20.39 9.21 5.86
N LYS A 5 19.73 8.07 5.76
CA LYS A 5 19.01 7.60 4.58
C LYS A 5 17.59 7.25 5.00
N LEU A 6 16.60 7.70 4.23
CA LEU A 6 15.20 7.59 4.64
C LEU A 6 14.46 6.55 3.79
N LEU A 7 13.80 5.61 4.46
CA LEU A 7 12.90 4.60 3.88
C LEU A 7 11.48 4.90 4.37
N VAL A 8 10.55 5.12 3.45
CA VAL A 8 9.18 5.55 3.79
C VAL A 8 8.22 4.39 3.61
N TYR A 9 7.38 4.13 4.61
CA TYR A 9 6.24 3.23 4.49
C TYR A 9 4.95 4.03 4.58
N SER A 10 4.06 3.92 3.59
CA SER A 10 2.76 4.61 3.61
C SER A 10 1.72 3.89 2.78
N SER A 11 0.54 3.61 3.34
CA SER A 11 -0.59 3.00 2.62
C SER A 11 -1.34 3.95 1.68
N LEU A 12 -1.04 5.26 1.73
CA LEU A 12 -1.75 6.30 1.00
C LEU A 12 -0.83 7.10 0.06
N PHE A 13 0.35 6.57 -0.27
CA PHE A 13 1.23 7.28 -1.20
C PHE A 13 0.56 7.34 -2.60
N PRO A 14 0.54 8.52 -3.25
CA PRO A 14 -0.12 8.65 -4.54
C PRO A 14 0.58 7.83 -5.62
N SER A 15 -0.21 7.32 -6.53
CA SER A 15 0.22 6.57 -7.73
C SER A 15 -0.44 7.16 -8.96
N LYS A 16 0.00 6.81 -10.17
CA LYS A 16 -0.63 7.28 -11.42
C LYS A 16 -2.13 6.97 -11.48
N GLU A 17 -2.52 5.80 -10.97
CA GLU A 17 -3.91 5.35 -10.89
C GLU A 17 -4.74 6.05 -9.82
N ARG A 18 -4.08 6.61 -8.79
CA ARG A 18 -4.73 7.30 -7.65
C ARG A 18 -3.92 8.55 -7.27
N PRO A 19 -3.94 9.60 -8.12
CA PRO A 19 -3.11 10.79 -7.91
C PRO A 19 -3.54 11.56 -6.65
N ASN A 20 -4.82 11.50 -6.29
CA ASN A 20 -5.38 12.21 -5.14
C ASN A 20 -5.17 11.47 -3.81
N ALA A 21 -4.67 10.23 -3.81
CA ALA A 21 -4.41 9.50 -2.57
C ALA A 21 -3.22 10.12 -1.84
N GLY A 22 -3.45 10.64 -0.63
CA GLY A 22 -2.38 11.10 0.27
C GLY A 22 -1.41 12.12 -0.34
N VAL A 23 -1.91 13.07 -1.15
CA VAL A 23 -1.11 14.16 -1.75
C VAL A 23 -0.29 14.90 -0.70
N PHE A 24 -0.83 15.10 0.51
CA PHE A 24 -0.09 15.72 1.60
C PHE A 24 1.16 14.93 2.04
N ILE A 25 1.10 13.60 1.98
CA ILE A 25 2.24 12.73 2.32
C ILE A 25 3.32 12.91 1.25
N ARG A 26 2.93 12.91 -0.02
CA ARG A 26 3.81 13.18 -1.16
C ARG A 26 4.56 14.50 -0.98
N GLU A 27 3.81 15.59 -0.78
CA GLU A 27 4.36 16.94 -0.64
C GLU A 27 5.26 17.11 0.60
N ARG A 28 4.93 16.43 1.70
CA ARG A 28 5.79 16.41 2.89
C ARG A 28 7.07 15.64 2.60
N MET A 29 6.97 14.47 1.98
CA MET A 29 8.14 13.62 1.77
C MET A 29 9.09 14.22 0.75
N PHE A 30 8.62 14.84 -0.32
CA PHE A 30 9.54 15.50 -1.28
C PHE A 30 10.34 16.64 -0.64
N ARG A 31 9.72 17.46 0.20
CA ARG A 31 10.43 18.50 0.97
C ARG A 31 11.45 17.93 1.96
N VAL A 32 11.17 16.76 2.54
CA VAL A 32 12.15 16.05 3.38
C VAL A 32 13.28 15.48 2.52
N GLY A 33 12.96 14.99 1.33
CA GLY A 33 13.89 14.47 0.32
C GLY A 33 14.96 15.46 -0.12
N GLU A 34 14.63 16.76 -0.16
CA GLU A 34 15.58 17.84 -0.43
C GLU A 34 16.68 17.96 0.64
N LYS A 35 16.39 17.56 1.88
CA LYS A 35 17.32 17.66 3.02
C LYS A 35 17.99 16.34 3.37
N ILE A 36 17.26 15.23 3.20
CA ILE A 36 17.68 13.88 3.56
C ILE A 36 17.35 12.97 2.37
N PRO A 37 18.33 12.26 1.79
CA PRO A 37 18.08 11.40 0.65
C PRO A 37 17.08 10.29 1.00
N ILE A 38 15.93 10.32 0.31
CA ILE A 38 14.94 9.23 0.34
C ILE A 38 15.41 8.16 -0.63
N ILE A 39 15.57 6.95 -0.14
CA ILE A 39 16.02 5.84 -0.99
C ILE A 39 14.84 5.16 -1.65
N VAL A 40 13.81 4.81 -0.87
CA VAL A 40 12.67 4.04 -1.35
C VAL A 40 11.41 4.40 -0.59
N VAL A 41 10.28 4.45 -1.29
CA VAL A 41 8.94 4.53 -0.70
C VAL A 41 8.21 3.22 -0.96
N VAL A 42 7.62 2.62 0.08
CA VAL A 42 6.86 1.38 0.00
C VAL A 42 5.41 1.64 0.37
N SER A 43 4.51 1.41 -0.58
CA SER A 43 3.08 1.61 -0.41
C SER A 43 2.28 0.33 -0.68
N PRO A 44 1.94 -0.44 0.38
CA PRO A 44 1.22 -1.70 0.22
C PRO A 44 -0.17 -1.49 -0.39
N VAL A 45 -0.47 -2.26 -1.43
CA VAL A 45 -1.75 -2.22 -2.12
C VAL A 45 -2.57 -3.47 -1.78
N PRO A 46 -3.80 -3.33 -1.28
CA PRO A 46 -4.66 -4.48 -1.04
C PRO A 46 -5.06 -5.10 -2.38
N TRP A 47 -4.81 -6.40 -2.53
CA TRP A 47 -5.14 -7.21 -3.69
C TRP A 47 -6.06 -8.35 -3.30
N PHE A 48 -7.06 -8.64 -4.13
CA PHE A 48 -8.01 -9.74 -3.92
C PHE A 48 -8.12 -10.61 -5.18
N PRO A 49 -8.00 -11.95 -5.08
CA PRO A 49 -8.04 -12.84 -6.25
C PRO A 49 -9.33 -12.77 -7.06
N LEU A 50 -10.50 -12.58 -6.43
CA LEU A 50 -11.77 -12.45 -7.14
C LEU A 50 -12.05 -11.02 -7.64
N GLN A 51 -11.08 -10.10 -7.51
CA GLN A 51 -11.25 -8.72 -7.99
C GLN A 51 -11.46 -8.66 -9.51
N GLY A 52 -10.93 -9.63 -10.28
CA GLY A 52 -11.18 -9.76 -11.71
C GLY A 52 -12.66 -10.00 -12.06
N PHE A 53 -13.35 -10.86 -11.31
CA PHE A 53 -14.78 -11.12 -11.48
C PHE A 53 -15.63 -9.90 -11.11
N ILE A 54 -15.27 -9.18 -10.05
CA ILE A 54 -15.95 -7.94 -9.67
C ILE A 54 -15.77 -6.87 -10.77
N ARG A 55 -14.60 -6.82 -11.41
CA ARG A 55 -14.30 -5.86 -12.48
C ARG A 55 -15.14 -6.09 -13.73
N TYR A 56 -15.60 -7.31 -13.98
CA TYR A 56 -16.56 -7.62 -15.04
C TYR A 56 -17.91 -6.91 -14.82
N TRP A 57 -18.35 -6.82 -13.57
CA TRP A 57 -19.62 -6.16 -13.21
C TRP A 57 -19.46 -4.67 -12.86
N ARG A 58 -18.27 -4.24 -12.41
CA ARG A 58 -17.92 -2.86 -12.04
C ARG A 58 -16.53 -2.50 -12.61
N PRO A 59 -16.44 -1.98 -13.84
CA PRO A 59 -15.17 -1.78 -14.55
C PRO A 59 -14.13 -0.92 -13.81
N HIS A 60 -14.58 0.02 -12.96
CA HIS A 60 -13.71 0.95 -12.21
C HIS A 60 -13.49 0.54 -10.74
N PHE A 61 -13.72 -0.73 -10.40
CA PHE A 61 -13.58 -1.17 -9.01
C PHE A 61 -12.11 -1.29 -8.60
N ARG A 62 -11.64 -0.29 -7.83
CA ARG A 62 -10.31 -0.22 -7.19
C ARG A 62 -9.15 -0.38 -8.21
N PRO A 63 -8.84 0.66 -9.00
CA PRO A 63 -7.70 0.61 -9.92
C PRO A 63 -6.42 0.33 -9.13
N GLN A 64 -5.62 -0.63 -9.61
CA GLN A 64 -4.39 -1.05 -8.95
C GLN A 64 -3.20 -0.40 -9.66
N PRO A 65 -2.34 0.31 -8.94
CA PRO A 65 -1.15 0.89 -9.54
C PRO A 65 -0.17 -0.19 -10.00
N ASP A 66 0.76 0.25 -10.84
CA ASP A 66 1.93 -0.52 -11.21
C ASP A 66 2.75 -0.87 -9.97
N LYS A 67 3.49 -1.98 -10.02
CA LYS A 67 4.29 -2.44 -8.87
C LYS A 67 5.43 -1.48 -8.50
N TYR A 68 5.82 -0.62 -9.44
CA TYR A 68 6.94 0.31 -9.32
C TYR A 68 6.63 1.59 -10.10
N GLU A 69 6.95 2.73 -9.51
CA GLU A 69 6.94 4.04 -10.16
C GLU A 69 8.17 4.84 -9.72
N CYS A 70 8.80 5.56 -10.65
CA CYS A 70 9.78 6.59 -10.31
C CYS A 70 9.07 7.95 -10.27
N GLN A 71 9.07 8.62 -9.12
CA GLN A 71 8.46 9.94 -8.95
C GLN A 71 9.52 10.95 -8.51
N GLN A 72 9.83 11.95 -9.36
CA GLN A 72 10.83 13.00 -9.10
C GLN A 72 12.19 12.45 -8.62
N GLY A 73 12.64 11.34 -9.21
CA GLY A 73 13.91 10.69 -8.85
C GLY A 73 13.87 9.81 -7.60
N VAL A 74 12.69 9.60 -7.01
CA VAL A 74 12.47 8.67 -5.88
C VAL A 74 11.78 7.39 -6.38
N ASP A 75 12.32 6.24 -6.00
CA ASP A 75 11.74 4.94 -6.30
C ASP A 75 10.58 4.62 -5.35
N VAL A 76 9.41 4.34 -5.93
CA VAL A 76 8.17 4.02 -5.21
C VAL A 76 7.72 2.62 -5.60
N TYR A 77 7.60 1.74 -4.61
CA TYR A 77 7.14 0.36 -4.81
C TYR A 77 5.75 0.18 -4.21
N PHE A 78 4.90 -0.52 -4.96
CA PHE A 78 3.53 -0.85 -4.58
C PHE A 78 3.36 -2.36 -4.41
N PRO A 79 3.90 -2.97 -3.34
CA PRO A 79 3.76 -4.40 -3.12
C PRO A 79 2.29 -4.75 -2.89
N ARG A 80 1.81 -5.79 -3.59
CA ARG A 80 0.45 -6.28 -3.46
C ARG A 80 0.38 -7.30 -2.33
N PHE A 81 -0.62 -7.18 -1.47
CA PHE A 81 -0.86 -8.14 -0.38
C PHE A 81 -2.32 -8.59 -0.38
N THR A 82 -2.58 -9.80 0.11
CA THR A 82 -3.93 -10.41 0.22
C THR A 82 -4.51 -10.24 1.63
N PRO A 83 -5.21 -9.12 1.95
CA PRO A 83 -5.80 -8.94 3.28
C PRO A 83 -6.90 -9.95 3.60
N VAL A 84 -7.56 -10.53 2.59
CA VAL A 84 -8.71 -11.42 2.82
C VAL A 84 -8.29 -12.72 3.53
N PHE A 85 -7.12 -13.27 3.23
CA PHE A 85 -6.63 -14.45 3.94
C PHE A 85 -6.39 -14.14 5.42
N TYR A 86 -5.80 -12.99 5.72
CA TYR A 86 -5.52 -12.56 7.09
C TYR A 86 -6.80 -12.34 7.91
N VAL A 87 -7.76 -11.58 7.37
CA VAL A 87 -9.01 -11.25 8.10
C VAL A 87 -9.91 -12.47 8.29
N VAL A 88 -10.00 -13.37 7.30
CA VAL A 88 -10.77 -14.63 7.44
C VAL A 88 -10.14 -15.52 8.50
N MET A 89 -8.81 -15.65 8.49
CA MET A 89 -8.13 -16.50 9.47
C MET A 89 -8.20 -15.94 10.89
N GLN A 90 -8.10 -14.61 11.06
CA GLN A 90 -8.31 -13.96 12.36
C GLN A 90 -9.72 -14.21 12.90
N ARG A 91 -10.76 -14.07 12.06
CA ARG A 91 -12.14 -14.34 12.47
C ARG A 91 -12.40 -15.81 12.81
N PHE A 92 -11.78 -16.73 12.07
CA PHE A 92 -11.84 -18.16 12.40
C PHE A 92 -11.18 -18.44 13.76
N SER A 93 -10.00 -17.86 14.01
CA SER A 93 -9.31 -18.00 15.31
C SER A 93 -10.14 -17.47 16.48
N GLU A 94 -10.78 -16.31 16.33
CA GLU A 94 -11.67 -15.74 17.35
C GLU A 94 -12.90 -16.63 17.60
N ARG A 95 -13.40 -17.31 16.56
CA ARG A 95 -14.53 -18.24 16.67
C ARG A 95 -14.17 -19.50 17.45
N PHE A 96 -12.96 -20.05 17.24
CA PHE A 96 -12.45 -21.21 17.98
C PHE A 96 -12.13 -20.88 19.43
N SER A 97 -11.50 -19.72 19.69
CA SER A 97 -11.21 -19.29 21.06
C SER A 97 -12.48 -19.11 21.90
N LYS A 98 -13.61 -18.73 21.27
CA LYS A 98 -14.89 -18.56 21.97
C LYS A 98 -15.68 -19.87 22.16
N SER A 99 -15.33 -20.96 21.46
CA SER A 99 -15.97 -22.27 21.61
C SER A 99 -15.32 -23.17 22.66
N GLU A 100 -14.10 -22.86 23.11
CA GLU A 100 -13.39 -23.63 24.15
C GLU A 100 -13.70 -23.15 25.59
N VAL A 101 -14.47 -22.07 25.77
CA VAL A 101 -14.83 -21.49 27.08
C VAL A 101 -16.31 -21.75 27.44
N GLY A 102 -16.90 -22.81 26.88
CA GLY A 102 -18.29 -23.23 27.12
C GLY A 102 -18.38 -24.50 27.95
#